data_AF-A0A1F9Y6M9-F1
#
_entry.id   AF-A0A1F9Y6M9-F1
#
_cell.length_a   1.000
_cell.length_b   1.000
_cell.length_c   1.000
_cell.angle_alpha   90.00
_cell.angle_beta   90.00
_cell.angle_gamma   90.00
#
_symmetry.space_group_name_H-M   'P 1'
#
loop_
_entity.id
_entity.type
_entity.pdbx_description
1 polymer ?
#
loop_
_entity_poly.entity_id
_entity_poly.type
_entity_poly.pdbx_seq_one_letter_code
_entity_poly.pdbx_strand_id
1 'polypeptide(L)'
;MPNAIEPYNEHDDRVVFLSKFFENWQISLEFAESKSDHFKKVLRIAESTPTFNRIIDICSGSSDNNDASRAFKLIFKAAEFLEFIKLYDIVKNWKSTVIRICGEIVDRKTIGKLRRCYTDKVKMINFPTYCYGVSPFTFNPFGCHRTKIHNMRYNAWYHYIIEKDGKILIDKKRILQEIIKNLQDYRLCPVLNPNEIFSNFLKLPCEIKHNDPQWIISRGDDGMLIIESREEVELRRILI
;
A
#
# COMPACT_ATOMS: atom_id res chain seq x y z
N MET A 1 -18.41 -5.61 -27.03
CA MET A 1 -18.32 -7.08 -26.98
C MET A 1 -17.74 -7.44 -25.63
N PRO A 2 -18.31 -8.37 -24.84
CA PRO A 2 -17.62 -8.82 -23.64
C PRO A 2 -16.40 -9.60 -24.12
N ASN A 3 -15.22 -9.04 -23.87
CA ASN A 3 -13.95 -9.66 -24.22
C ASN A 3 -13.91 -11.06 -23.60
N ALA A 4 -13.41 -12.04 -24.35
CA ALA A 4 -13.16 -13.36 -23.82
C ALA A 4 -12.31 -13.26 -22.53
N ILE A 5 -12.68 -14.02 -21.49
CA ILE A 5 -11.84 -14.13 -20.29
C ILE A 5 -10.56 -14.83 -20.71
N GLU A 6 -9.45 -14.11 -20.54
CA GLU A 6 -8.14 -14.70 -20.74
C GLU A 6 -7.77 -15.61 -19.56
N PRO A 7 -7.12 -16.76 -19.82
CA PRO A 7 -6.67 -17.64 -18.76
C PRO A 7 -5.65 -16.95 -17.84
N TYR A 8 -5.84 -17.10 -16.53
CA TYR A 8 -4.88 -16.64 -15.53
C TYR A 8 -3.73 -17.66 -15.38
N ASN A 9 -2.49 -17.17 -15.33
CA ASN A 9 -1.30 -17.97 -15.03
C ASN A 9 -0.86 -17.71 -13.59
N GLU A 10 -0.78 -18.76 -12.76
CA GLU A 10 -0.39 -18.68 -11.35
C GLU A 10 1.07 -18.22 -11.14
N HIS A 11 1.91 -18.29 -12.19
CA HIS A 11 3.30 -17.85 -12.20
C HIS A 11 3.51 -16.46 -12.82
N ASP A 12 2.53 -15.57 -12.69
CA ASP A 12 2.62 -14.21 -13.23
C ASP A 12 3.75 -13.39 -12.56
N ASP A 13 4.77 -12.99 -13.33
CA ASP A 13 5.95 -12.25 -12.83
C ASP A 13 5.61 -10.95 -12.08
N ARG A 14 4.41 -10.39 -12.31
CA ARG A 14 3.91 -9.21 -11.59
C ARG A 14 3.67 -9.48 -10.10
N VAL A 15 3.48 -10.75 -9.72
CA VAL A 15 3.39 -11.22 -8.32
C VAL A 15 4.74 -11.06 -7.62
N VAL A 16 5.81 -11.49 -8.29
CA VAL A 16 7.19 -11.47 -7.76
C VAL A 16 7.64 -10.03 -7.51
N PHE A 17 7.26 -9.08 -8.37
CA PHE A 17 7.61 -7.67 -8.23
C PHE A 17 7.14 -7.05 -6.91
N LEU A 18 5.92 -7.37 -6.45
CA LEU A 18 5.39 -6.75 -5.23
C LEU A 18 5.96 -7.40 -3.96
N SER A 19 6.24 -8.71 -3.97
CA SER A 19 6.76 -9.45 -2.80
C SER A 19 8.18 -9.03 -2.36
N LYS A 20 9.07 -8.66 -3.29
CA LYS A 20 10.49 -8.36 -3.00
C LYS A 20 10.73 -7.15 -2.09
N PHE A 21 9.75 -6.25 -1.94
CA PHE A 21 9.93 -4.99 -1.22
C PHE A 21 9.64 -5.07 0.29
N PHE A 22 9.08 -6.18 0.78
CA PHE A 22 8.48 -6.20 2.12
C PHE A 22 9.41 -6.68 3.24
N GLU A 23 10.22 -7.72 3.00
CA GLU A 23 11.04 -8.32 4.07
C GLU A 23 12.14 -7.38 4.60
N ASN A 24 12.53 -6.38 3.82
CA ASN A 24 13.57 -5.41 4.18
C ASN A 24 13.10 -3.96 3.99
N TRP A 25 11.83 -3.67 4.28
CA TRP A 25 11.31 -2.32 4.14
C TRP A 25 12.09 -1.34 5.00
N GLN A 26 12.62 -0.30 4.37
CA GLN A 26 13.34 0.78 5.03
C GLN A 26 13.08 2.10 4.33
N ILE A 27 13.09 3.19 5.09
CA ILE A 27 13.08 4.55 4.57
C ILE A 27 14.31 5.29 5.06
N SER A 28 14.99 6.00 4.16
CA SER A 28 16.11 6.86 4.52
C SER A 28 15.80 8.33 4.26
N LEU A 29 16.28 9.18 5.15
CA LEU A 29 16.22 10.64 5.08
C LEU A 29 17.64 11.18 5.03
N GLU A 30 17.98 11.87 3.95
CA GLU A 30 19.28 12.48 3.71
C GLU A 30 19.14 14.00 3.67
N PHE A 31 20.06 14.73 4.30
CA PHE A 31 20.13 16.20 4.21
C PHE A 31 21.54 16.74 4.49
N ALA A 32 21.87 17.90 3.93
CA ALA A 32 23.16 18.54 4.12
C ALA A 32 23.21 19.38 5.41
N GLU A 33 24.43 19.60 5.91
CA GLU A 33 24.70 20.55 6.99
C GLU A 33 24.18 21.94 6.63
N SER A 34 23.61 22.63 7.62
CA SER A 34 23.07 23.97 7.45
C SER A 34 23.40 24.82 8.68
N LYS A 35 23.70 26.11 8.46
CA LYS A 35 23.97 27.07 9.54
C LYS A 35 22.70 27.52 10.28
N SER A 36 21.51 27.05 9.89
CA SER A 36 20.24 27.46 10.51
C SER A 36 20.05 26.87 11.92
N ASP A 37 19.37 27.59 12.82
CA ASP A 37 19.05 27.04 14.15
C ASP A 37 18.08 25.85 14.09
N HIS A 38 17.29 25.76 13.01
CA HIS A 38 16.48 24.58 12.72
C HIS A 38 17.34 23.32 12.53
N PHE A 39 18.55 23.45 11.97
CA PHE A 39 19.47 22.33 11.79
C PHE A 39 19.95 21.75 13.12
N LYS A 40 20.35 22.60 14.08
CA LYS A 40 20.75 22.16 15.42
C LYS A 40 19.62 21.37 16.12
N LYS A 41 18.37 21.82 15.97
CA LYS A 41 17.19 21.13 16.50
C LYS A 41 17.00 19.76 15.86
N VAL A 42 17.11 19.66 14.53
CA VAL A 42 17.00 18.40 13.79
C VAL A 42 18.07 17.42 14.22
N LEU A 43 19.32 17.86 14.31
CA LEU A 43 20.45 17.02 14.72
C LEU A 43 20.23 16.44 16.12
N ARG A 44 19.74 17.24 17.06
CA ARG A 44 19.42 16.77 18.42
C ARG A 44 18.30 15.72 18.44
N ILE A 45 17.25 15.91 17.64
CA ILE A 45 16.15 14.91 17.53
C ILE A 45 16.68 13.62 16.89
N ALA A 46 17.44 13.76 15.81
CA ALA A 46 18.09 12.66 15.11
C ALA A 46 18.96 11.82 16.05
N GLU A 47 19.86 12.46 16.81
CA GLU A 47 20.76 11.81 17.77
C GLU A 47 20.03 11.14 18.94
N SER A 48 18.83 11.60 19.29
CA SER A 48 18.01 10.99 20.34
C SER A 48 17.22 9.75 19.89
N THR A 49 17.24 9.41 18.61
CA THR A 49 16.46 8.29 18.07
C THR A 49 17.26 6.98 18.18
N PRO A 50 16.79 5.93 18.91
CA PRO A 50 17.59 4.73 19.21
C PRO A 50 18.09 3.94 17.98
N THR A 51 17.40 4.05 16.85
CA THR A 51 17.72 3.37 15.58
C THR A 51 18.50 4.25 14.60
N PHE A 52 19.00 5.38 15.09
CA PHE A 52 19.85 6.31 14.37
C PHE A 52 21.16 5.66 13.91
N ASN A 53 21.21 5.28 12.63
CA ASN A 53 22.46 5.02 11.93
C ASN A 53 22.88 6.27 11.17
N ARG A 54 23.69 7.12 11.81
CA ARG A 54 24.25 8.32 11.17
C ARG A 54 25.38 7.93 10.24
N ILE A 55 25.15 8.10 8.94
CA ILE A 55 26.24 8.11 7.96
C ILE A 55 26.56 9.58 7.70
N ILE A 56 27.82 9.94 7.92
CA ILE A 56 28.36 11.28 7.63
C ILE A 56 29.28 11.14 6.43
N ASP A 57 28.87 11.73 5.32
CA ASP A 57 29.72 11.83 4.14
C ASP A 57 30.24 13.27 4.01
N ILE A 58 31.52 13.39 3.68
CA ILE A 58 32.12 14.66 3.30
C ILE A 58 32.01 14.76 1.78
N CYS A 59 31.10 15.60 1.31
CA CYS A 59 30.89 15.84 -0.11
C CYS A 59 31.73 17.04 -0.56
N SER A 60 32.66 16.80 -1.49
CA SER A 60 33.38 17.84 -2.23
C SER A 60 32.47 18.33 -3.38
N GLY A 61 31.70 19.39 -3.12
CA GLY A 61 30.87 20.05 -4.13
C GLY A 61 31.59 21.26 -4.71
N SER A 62 31.76 21.27 -6.03
CA SER A 62 32.44 22.27 -6.86
C SER A 62 31.86 23.69 -6.73
N SER A 63 32.56 24.58 -6.03
CA SER A 63 32.45 26.03 -6.21
C SER A 63 33.69 26.71 -5.61
N ASP A 64 34.78 26.82 -6.38
CA ASP A 64 35.98 27.69 -6.22
C ASP A 64 36.55 28.00 -4.82
N ASN A 65 36.14 27.27 -3.79
CA ASN A 65 36.50 27.40 -2.39
C ASN A 65 36.41 26.01 -1.77
N ASN A 66 37.47 25.58 -1.09
CA ASN A 66 37.66 24.28 -0.43
C ASN A 66 36.71 24.02 0.76
N ASP A 67 35.40 24.27 0.64
CA ASP A 67 34.45 24.04 1.73
C ASP A 67 33.81 22.65 1.59
N ALA A 68 34.39 21.68 2.31
CA ALA A 68 33.84 20.34 2.43
C ALA A 68 32.51 20.41 3.19
N SER A 69 31.40 20.01 2.53
CA SER A 69 30.08 19.98 3.17
C SER A 69 29.78 18.59 3.75
N ARG A 70 29.15 18.53 4.93
CA ARG A 70 28.70 17.25 5.50
C ARG A 70 27.28 16.93 5.07
N ALA A 71 27.04 15.67 4.69
CA ALA A 71 25.71 15.12 4.51
C ALA A 71 25.39 14.15 5.64
N PHE A 72 24.13 14.15 6.09
CA PHE A 72 23.62 13.27 7.13
C PHE A 72 22.57 12.37 6.52
N LYS A 73 22.70 11.06 6.75
CA LYS A 73 21.69 10.06 6.41
C LYS A 73 21.16 9.39 7.66
N LEU A 74 19.84 9.23 7.71
CA LEU A 74 19.12 8.45 8.71
C LEU A 74 18.35 7.34 8.02
N ILE A 75 18.23 6.18 8.66
CA ILE A 75 17.51 5.01 8.14
C ILE A 75 16.52 4.55 9.21
N PHE A 76 15.27 4.31 8.80
CA PHE A 76 14.16 3.89 9.66
C PHE A 76 13.52 2.62 9.09
N LYS A 77 13.07 1.73 9.99
CA LYS A 77 12.27 0.55 9.65
C LYS A 77 10.79 0.91 9.51
N ALA A 78 9.99 -0.02 8.99
CA ALA A 78 8.54 0.16 8.80
C ALA A 78 7.78 0.56 10.08
N ALA A 79 8.18 -0.02 11.22
CA ALA A 79 7.59 0.27 12.52
C ALA A 79 7.84 1.72 13.00
N GLU A 80 8.81 2.41 12.40
CA GLU A 80 9.33 3.71 12.82
C GLU A 80 8.92 4.84 11.86
N PHE A 81 7.90 4.57 11.05
CA PHE A 81 7.46 5.51 10.04
C PHE A 81 7.00 6.85 10.64
N LEU A 82 6.43 6.85 11.85
CA LEU A 82 6.03 8.12 12.51
C LEU A 82 7.24 8.93 12.97
N GLU A 83 8.30 8.28 13.44
CA GLU A 83 9.58 8.89 13.81
C GLU A 83 10.21 9.57 12.59
N PHE A 84 10.22 8.87 11.45
CA PHE A 84 10.58 9.45 10.16
C PHE A 84 9.74 10.70 9.85
N ILE A 85 8.40 10.63 9.97
CA ILE A 85 7.51 11.76 9.64
C ILE A 85 7.80 12.99 10.53
N LYS A 86 8.08 12.79 11.83
CA LYS A 86 8.43 13.88 12.76
C LYS A 86 9.66 14.65 12.28
N LEU A 87 10.70 13.95 11.83
CA LEU A 87 11.93 14.55 11.32
C LEU A 87 11.73 15.16 9.93
N TYR A 88 11.08 14.42 9.03
CA TYR A 88 10.75 14.88 7.68
C TYR A 88 9.98 16.20 7.71
N ASP A 89 9.03 16.40 8.63
CA ASP A 89 8.26 17.64 8.72
C ASP A 89 9.12 18.88 8.98
N ILE A 90 10.28 18.72 9.61
CA ILE A 90 11.21 19.81 9.89
C ILE A 90 12.09 20.09 8.68
N VAL A 91 12.59 19.05 8.00
CA VAL A 91 13.57 19.19 6.91
C VAL A 91 12.95 19.18 5.51
N LYS A 92 11.65 18.91 5.36
CA LYS A 92 11.00 18.71 4.05
C LYS A 92 11.22 19.84 3.05
N ASN A 93 11.41 21.07 3.53
CA ASN A 93 11.57 22.25 2.68
C ASN A 93 13.04 22.56 2.33
N TRP A 94 14.01 21.85 2.89
CA TRP A 94 15.41 22.05 2.53
C TRP A 94 15.70 21.48 1.14
N LYS A 95 16.51 22.20 0.35
CA LYS A 95 16.88 21.78 -1.01
C LYS A 95 17.70 20.49 -1.02
N SER A 96 18.48 20.26 0.05
CA SER A 96 19.31 19.07 0.22
C SER A 96 18.54 17.83 0.69
N THR A 97 17.24 17.94 0.96
CA THR A 97 16.47 16.82 1.50
C THR A 97 16.18 15.79 0.43
N VAL A 98 16.71 14.58 0.61
CA VAL A 98 16.47 13.41 -0.25
C VAL A 98 15.84 12.31 0.59
N ILE A 99 14.82 11.66 0.05
CA ILE A 99 14.12 10.56 0.71
C ILE A 99 14.20 9.34 -0.18
N ARG A 100 14.52 8.19 0.41
CA ARG A 100 14.50 6.91 -0.30
C ARG A 100 13.67 5.89 0.46
N ILE A 101 12.84 5.13 -0.24
CA ILE A 101 12.14 3.97 0.34
C ILE A 101 12.62 2.74 -0.42
N CYS A 102 13.12 1.73 0.30
CA CYS A 102 13.70 0.52 -0.27
C CYS A 102 14.76 0.81 -1.36
N GLY A 103 15.55 1.87 -1.18
CA GLY A 103 16.60 2.31 -2.11
C GLY A 103 16.15 3.27 -3.22
N GLU A 104 14.84 3.36 -3.49
CA GLU A 104 14.29 4.22 -4.54
C GLU A 104 14.07 5.66 -4.06
N ILE A 105 14.44 6.66 -4.86
CA ILE A 105 14.16 8.08 -4.52
C ILE A 105 12.65 8.33 -4.60
N VAL A 106 12.11 8.99 -3.58
CA VAL A 106 10.67 9.21 -3.44
C VAL A 106 10.34 10.70 -3.39
N ASP A 107 9.33 11.11 -4.14
CA ASP A 107 8.84 12.48 -4.17
C ASP A 107 7.95 12.82 -2.95
N ARG A 108 7.79 14.12 -2.67
CA ARG A 108 6.98 14.61 -1.54
C ARG A 108 5.49 14.25 -1.62
N LYS A 109 4.93 14.13 -2.82
CA LYS A 109 3.51 13.77 -3.03
C LYS A 109 3.29 12.32 -2.62
N THR A 110 4.20 11.42 -2.98
CA THR A 110 4.18 10.02 -2.54
C THR A 110 4.27 9.92 -1.02
N ILE A 111 5.23 10.62 -0.38
CA ILE A 111 5.32 10.68 1.09
C ILE A 111 4.03 11.22 1.73
N GLY A 112 3.43 12.26 1.14
CA GLY A 112 2.15 12.81 1.62
C GLY A 112 1.00 11.80 1.59
N LYS A 113 0.88 11.01 0.52
CA LYS A 113 -0.13 9.93 0.40
C LYS A 113 0.07 8.86 1.46
N LEU A 114 1.31 8.37 1.60
CA LEU A 114 1.67 7.34 2.59
C LEU A 114 1.43 7.84 4.02
N ARG A 115 1.89 9.05 4.34
CA ARG A 115 1.67 9.71 5.64
C ARG A 115 0.19 9.76 6.01
N ARG A 116 -0.68 10.25 5.10
CA ARG A 116 -2.11 10.38 5.38
C ARG A 116 -2.70 9.02 5.72
N CYS A 117 -2.51 8.02 4.85
CA CYS A 117 -3.08 6.69 5.04
C CYS A 117 -2.56 6.00 6.32
N TYR A 118 -1.26 6.10 6.60
CA TYR A 118 -0.67 5.50 7.80
C TYR A 118 -1.13 6.20 9.09
N THR A 119 -1.23 7.52 9.08
CA THR A 119 -1.72 8.28 10.24
C THR A 119 -3.17 7.91 10.56
N ASP A 120 -4.01 7.77 9.54
CA ASP A 120 -5.40 7.35 9.71
C ASP A 120 -5.47 5.93 10.29
N LYS A 121 -4.63 5.00 9.82
CA LYS A 121 -4.49 3.65 10.41
C LYS A 121 -4.15 3.71 11.89
N VAL A 122 -3.15 4.52 12.27
CA VAL A 122 -2.71 4.64 13.66
C VAL A 122 -3.76 5.32 14.54
N LYS A 123 -4.59 6.23 14.02
CA LYS A 123 -5.71 6.79 14.78
C LYS A 123 -6.82 5.78 15.03
N MET A 124 -6.97 4.82 14.12
CA MET A 124 -7.95 3.74 14.20
C MET A 124 -7.41 2.52 14.96
N ILE A 125 -6.70 2.72 16.09
CA ILE A 125 -6.08 1.64 16.89
C ILE A 125 -7.06 0.50 17.25
N ASN A 126 -8.34 0.81 17.43
CA ASN A 126 -9.37 -0.19 17.75
C ASN A 126 -9.97 -0.88 16.50
N PHE A 127 -9.46 -0.59 15.31
CA PHE A 127 -9.93 -1.16 14.04
C PHE A 127 -8.78 -1.90 13.35
N PRO A 128 -8.45 -3.13 13.81
CA PRO A 128 -7.34 -3.92 13.24
C PRO A 128 -7.55 -4.20 11.74
N THR A 129 -8.78 -4.07 11.27
CA THR A 129 -9.23 -4.23 9.89
C THR A 129 -9.14 -2.95 9.05
N TYR A 130 -8.48 -1.88 9.51
CA TYR A 130 -8.34 -0.62 8.73
C TYR A 130 -7.79 -0.85 7.32
N CYS A 131 -6.81 -1.74 7.18
CA CYS A 131 -6.27 -2.11 5.88
C CYS A 131 -7.33 -2.82 5.02
N TYR A 132 -8.23 -3.58 5.60
CA TYR A 132 -9.35 -4.20 4.90
C TYR A 132 -10.48 -3.21 4.58
N GLY A 133 -10.60 -2.09 5.27
CA GLY A 133 -11.64 -1.09 5.01
C GLY A 133 -11.77 -0.12 6.17
N VAL A 134 -12.54 0.95 6.00
CA VAL A 134 -12.84 1.92 7.08
C VAL A 134 -14.31 1.88 7.51
N SER A 135 -15.11 1.05 6.85
CA SER A 135 -16.52 0.82 7.11
C SER A 135 -16.94 -0.50 6.45
N PRO A 136 -18.10 -1.08 6.83
CA PRO A 136 -18.66 -2.25 6.15
C PRO A 136 -18.82 -2.08 4.63
N PHE A 137 -19.04 -0.85 4.16
CA PHE A 137 -19.21 -0.51 2.73
C PHE A 137 -17.90 -0.38 1.96
N THR A 138 -16.78 -0.27 2.65
CA THR A 138 -15.44 -0.15 2.05
C THR A 138 -14.58 -1.39 2.31
N PHE A 139 -15.17 -2.42 2.91
CA PHE A 139 -14.50 -3.68 3.13
C PHE A 139 -14.00 -4.26 1.80
N ASN A 140 -12.74 -4.66 1.80
CA ASN A 140 -12.00 -5.16 0.68
C ASN A 140 -11.50 -6.56 1.06
N PRO A 141 -11.80 -7.60 0.26
CA PRO A 141 -11.37 -8.96 0.57
C PRO A 141 -9.86 -9.20 0.40
N PHE A 142 -9.13 -8.25 -0.19
CA PHE A 142 -7.71 -8.43 -0.51
C PHE A 142 -6.76 -7.96 0.60
N GLY A 143 -7.21 -7.27 1.65
CA GLY A 143 -6.33 -6.82 2.75
C GLY A 143 -5.66 -5.46 2.56
N CYS A 144 -6.04 -4.71 1.52
CA CYS A 144 -5.70 -3.30 1.39
C CYS A 144 -6.82 -2.54 0.68
N HIS A 145 -7.49 -1.61 1.36
CA HIS A 145 -8.60 -0.82 0.82
C HIS A 145 -8.13 0.11 -0.32
N ARG A 146 -6.81 0.29 -0.48
CA ARG A 146 -6.22 0.98 -1.63
C ARG A 146 -6.18 0.16 -2.90
N THR A 147 -6.49 -1.14 -2.87
CA THR A 147 -6.85 -1.92 -4.07
C THR A 147 -8.12 -1.37 -4.73
N LYS A 148 -8.95 -0.64 -3.96
CA LYS A 148 -10.24 -0.04 -4.34
C LYS A 148 -11.27 -1.04 -4.85
N ILE A 149 -11.01 -2.34 -4.73
CA ILE A 149 -11.98 -3.38 -5.08
C ILE A 149 -12.64 -3.81 -3.77
N HIS A 150 -13.91 -3.48 -3.61
CA HIS A 150 -14.65 -3.73 -2.39
C HIS A 150 -15.45 -5.03 -2.50
N ASN A 151 -16.17 -5.38 -1.45
CA ASN A 151 -17.16 -6.46 -1.48
C ASN A 151 -18.59 -5.96 -1.79
N MET A 152 -18.78 -4.65 -2.04
CA MET A 152 -20.12 -4.07 -2.23
C MET A 152 -20.23 -3.03 -3.38
N ARG A 153 -21.37 -3.12 -4.07
CA ARG A 153 -22.07 -2.17 -4.99
C ARG A 153 -21.29 -1.46 -6.09
N TYR A 154 -20.24 -0.68 -5.80
CA TYR A 154 -19.71 0.27 -6.79
C TYR A 154 -18.44 -0.21 -7.48
N ASN A 155 -17.60 -0.99 -6.80
CA ASN A 155 -16.40 -1.56 -7.38
C ASN A 155 -16.12 -2.94 -6.79
N ALA A 156 -17.11 -3.81 -6.82
CA ALA A 156 -16.96 -5.13 -6.27
C ALA A 156 -16.17 -6.05 -7.19
N TRP A 157 -15.48 -7.06 -6.64
CA TRP A 157 -14.75 -8.03 -7.46
C TRP A 157 -15.69 -8.79 -8.42
N TYR A 158 -16.96 -8.96 -8.06
CA TYR A 158 -17.99 -9.58 -8.91
C TYR A 158 -18.48 -8.67 -10.05
N HIS A 159 -17.95 -7.45 -10.23
CA HIS A 159 -18.14 -6.66 -11.45
C HIS A 159 -17.24 -7.15 -12.61
N TYR A 160 -16.30 -8.04 -12.32
CA TYR A 160 -15.36 -8.62 -13.27
C TYR A 160 -15.77 -10.05 -13.61
N ILE A 161 -17.04 -10.25 -14.01
CA ILE A 161 -17.61 -11.57 -14.33
C ILE A 161 -18.23 -11.64 -15.72
N ILE A 162 -18.38 -12.87 -16.21
CA ILE A 162 -19.18 -13.19 -17.39
C ILE A 162 -20.11 -14.36 -17.04
N GLU A 163 -21.42 -14.18 -17.23
CA GLU A 163 -22.39 -15.28 -17.19
C GLU A 163 -22.30 -16.06 -18.51
N LYS A 164 -21.96 -17.35 -18.46
CA LYS A 164 -21.87 -18.23 -19.64
C LYS A 164 -22.24 -19.67 -19.26
N ASP A 165 -23.12 -20.29 -20.04
CA ASP A 165 -23.51 -21.71 -19.92
C ASP A 165 -23.96 -22.12 -18.50
N GLY A 166 -24.72 -21.26 -17.81
CA GLY A 166 -25.18 -21.51 -16.43
C GLY A 166 -24.05 -21.47 -15.38
N LYS A 167 -22.93 -20.84 -15.73
CA LYS A 167 -21.80 -20.57 -14.83
C LYS A 167 -21.50 -19.07 -14.81
N ILE A 168 -20.90 -18.64 -13.70
CA ILE A 168 -20.33 -17.31 -13.55
C ILE A 168 -18.81 -17.47 -13.64
N LEU A 169 -18.22 -16.96 -14.71
CA LEU A 169 -16.77 -16.96 -14.92
C LEU A 169 -16.18 -15.66 -14.37
N ILE A 170 -15.08 -15.76 -13.62
CA ILE A 170 -14.44 -14.60 -13.00
C ILE A 170 -13.19 -14.20 -13.79
N ASP A 171 -13.13 -12.95 -14.21
CA ASP A 171 -11.99 -12.36 -14.91
C ASP A 171 -10.87 -11.99 -13.92
N LYS A 172 -10.21 -13.03 -13.39
CA LYS A 172 -9.09 -12.90 -12.44
C LYS A 172 -7.95 -12.06 -13.02
N LYS A 173 -7.72 -12.11 -14.33
CA LYS A 173 -6.67 -11.31 -14.99
C LYS A 173 -6.96 -9.81 -14.85
N ARG A 174 -8.19 -9.38 -15.13
CA ARG A 174 -8.60 -7.98 -15.02
C ARG A 174 -8.63 -7.51 -13.57
N ILE A 175 -9.10 -8.36 -12.64
CA ILE A 175 -9.02 -8.07 -11.20
C ILE A 175 -7.56 -7.80 -10.79
N LEU A 176 -6.63 -8.67 -11.16
CA LEU A 176 -5.22 -8.51 -10.83
C LEU A 176 -4.61 -7.23 -11.42
N GLN A 177 -4.94 -6.91 -12.68
CA GLN A 177 -4.49 -5.67 -13.32
C GLN A 177 -4.97 -4.43 -12.55
N GLU A 178 -6.22 -4.41 -12.10
CA GLU A 178 -6.77 -3.30 -11.32
C GLU A 178 -6.15 -3.23 -9.91
N ILE A 179 -5.91 -4.36 -9.25
CA ILE A 179 -5.17 -4.41 -7.97
C ILE A 179 -3.80 -3.73 -8.12
N ILE A 180 -2.99 -4.17 -9.09
CA ILE A 180 -1.63 -3.65 -9.31
C ILE A 180 -1.67 -2.15 -9.61
N LYS A 181 -2.55 -1.74 -10.53
CA LYS A 181 -2.73 -0.34 -10.91
C LYS A 181 -3.10 0.55 -9.73
N ASN A 182 -4.05 0.11 -8.91
CA ASN A 182 -4.54 0.90 -7.77
C ASN A 182 -3.51 0.96 -6.62
N LEU A 183 -2.70 -0.09 -6.45
CA LEU A 183 -1.65 -0.13 -5.44
C LEU A 183 -0.37 0.58 -5.84
N GLN A 184 -0.19 0.98 -7.10
CA GLN A 184 1.05 1.61 -7.58
C GLN A 184 1.47 2.83 -6.73
N ASP A 185 0.51 3.64 -6.30
CA ASP A 185 0.72 4.82 -5.43
C ASP A 185 1.08 4.47 -3.97
N TYR A 186 0.82 3.23 -3.57
CA TYR A 186 0.97 2.74 -2.20
C TYR A 186 1.96 1.58 -2.08
N ARG A 187 2.66 1.21 -3.16
CA ARG A 187 3.62 0.09 -3.19
C ARG A 187 4.77 0.24 -2.18
N LEU A 188 5.05 1.49 -1.77
CA LEU A 188 6.07 1.85 -0.79
C LEU A 188 5.50 2.02 0.63
N CYS A 189 4.25 1.64 0.87
CA CYS A 189 3.63 1.71 2.19
C CYS A 189 4.31 0.75 3.17
N PRO A 190 4.67 1.21 4.39
CA PRO A 190 5.39 0.40 5.38
C PRO A 190 4.61 -0.80 5.92
N VAL A 191 3.29 -0.86 5.70
CA VAL A 191 2.41 -1.93 6.21
C VAL A 191 1.61 -2.61 5.10
N LEU A 192 1.91 -2.33 3.83
CA LEU A 192 1.30 -3.06 2.72
C LEU A 192 1.86 -4.48 2.72
N ASN A 193 1.00 -5.49 2.71
CA ASN A 193 1.40 -6.89 2.63
C ASN A 193 1.00 -7.50 1.28
N PRO A 194 1.87 -7.45 0.26
CA PRO A 194 1.57 -8.00 -1.05
C PRO A 194 1.32 -9.50 -1.05
N ASN A 195 2.00 -10.25 -0.18
CA ASN A 195 1.85 -11.71 -0.08
C ASN A 195 0.44 -12.07 0.38
N GLU A 196 -0.10 -11.36 1.38
CA GLU A 196 -1.48 -11.51 1.82
C GLU A 196 -2.49 -11.10 0.75
N ILE A 197 -2.24 -9.97 0.07
CA ILE A 197 -3.08 -9.51 -1.05
C ILE A 197 -3.16 -10.57 -2.15
N PHE A 198 -2.02 -11.15 -2.53
CA PHE A 198 -1.98 -12.19 -3.54
C PHE A 198 -2.59 -13.50 -3.05
N SER A 199 -2.32 -13.91 -1.81
CA SER A 199 -2.96 -15.09 -1.22
C SER A 199 -4.49 -14.95 -1.25
N ASN A 200 -5.02 -13.80 -0.86
CA ASN A 200 -6.46 -13.53 -0.88
C ASN A 200 -7.02 -13.45 -2.30
N PHE A 201 -6.28 -12.88 -3.25
CA PHE A 201 -6.66 -12.89 -4.67
C PHE A 201 -6.69 -14.32 -5.25
N LEU A 202 -5.74 -15.17 -4.89
CA LEU A 202 -5.68 -16.55 -5.36
C LEU A 202 -6.87 -17.38 -4.86
N LYS A 203 -7.39 -17.08 -3.66
CA LYS A 203 -8.61 -17.71 -3.10
C LYS A 203 -9.88 -17.40 -3.91
N LEU A 204 -9.90 -16.37 -4.76
CA LEU A 204 -11.04 -16.15 -5.64
C LEU A 204 -11.18 -17.33 -6.62
N PRO A 205 -12.39 -17.90 -6.77
CA PRO A 205 -12.58 -18.97 -7.75
C PRO A 205 -12.42 -18.44 -9.17
N CYS A 206 -12.12 -19.33 -10.12
CA CYS A 206 -12.14 -19.01 -11.54
C CYS A 206 -13.56 -19.11 -12.13
N GLU A 207 -14.38 -19.99 -11.56
CA GLU A 207 -15.79 -20.18 -11.92
C GLU A 207 -16.63 -20.44 -10.67
N ILE A 208 -17.87 -19.93 -10.67
CA ILE A 208 -18.90 -20.20 -9.67
C ILE A 208 -20.10 -20.82 -10.38
N LYS A 209 -20.61 -21.92 -9.84
CA LYS A 209 -21.88 -22.52 -10.30
C LYS A 209 -23.05 -21.86 -9.57
N HIS A 210 -24.17 -21.63 -10.25
CA HIS A 210 -25.34 -20.99 -9.64
C HIS A 210 -25.89 -21.74 -8.41
N ASN A 211 -25.69 -23.06 -8.34
CA ASN A 211 -26.14 -23.91 -7.24
C ASN A 211 -25.05 -24.23 -6.21
N ASP A 212 -23.89 -23.55 -6.28
CA ASP A 212 -22.83 -23.76 -5.31
C ASP A 212 -23.26 -23.24 -3.93
N PRO A 213 -23.35 -24.11 -2.90
CA PRO A 213 -23.84 -23.71 -1.59
C PRO A 213 -22.91 -22.74 -0.86
N GLN A 214 -21.65 -22.58 -1.28
CA GLN A 214 -20.71 -21.64 -0.65
C GLN A 214 -21.01 -20.17 -1.00
N TRP A 215 -21.75 -19.95 -2.08
CA TRP A 215 -22.00 -18.62 -2.63
C TRP A 215 -23.46 -18.24 -2.49
N ILE A 216 -23.69 -16.97 -2.15
CA ILE A 216 -24.99 -16.33 -2.25
C ILE A 216 -24.96 -15.47 -3.50
N ILE A 217 -25.82 -15.81 -4.45
CA ILE A 217 -25.95 -15.09 -5.73
C ILE A 217 -27.33 -14.45 -5.73
N SER A 218 -27.36 -13.13 -5.81
CA SER A 218 -28.59 -12.34 -5.92
C SER A 218 -28.47 -11.28 -7.01
N ARG A 219 -29.56 -10.57 -7.31
CA ARG A 219 -29.55 -9.41 -8.21
C ARG A 219 -29.95 -8.16 -7.42
N GLY A 220 -29.20 -7.07 -7.61
CA GLY A 220 -29.56 -5.76 -7.09
C GLY A 220 -30.71 -5.12 -7.86
N ASP A 221 -31.22 -3.99 -7.35
CA ASP A 221 -32.29 -3.21 -7.99
C ASP A 221 -31.89 -2.70 -9.39
N ASP A 222 -30.59 -2.58 -9.66
CA ASP A 222 -30.00 -2.21 -10.94
C ASP A 222 -29.84 -3.41 -11.91
N GLY A 223 -30.28 -4.61 -11.50
CA GLY A 223 -30.17 -5.84 -12.27
C GLY A 223 -28.77 -6.49 -12.22
N MET A 224 -27.79 -5.86 -11.58
CA MET A 224 -26.42 -6.38 -11.47
C MET A 224 -26.38 -7.57 -10.51
N LEU A 225 -25.55 -8.58 -10.84
CA LEU A 225 -25.30 -9.69 -9.93
C LEU A 225 -24.55 -9.19 -8.69
N ILE A 226 -24.98 -9.68 -7.54
CA ILE A 226 -24.31 -9.55 -6.26
C ILE A 226 -23.88 -10.94 -5.85
N ILE A 227 -22.57 -11.12 -5.63
CA ILE A 227 -21.99 -12.41 -5.29
C ILE A 227 -21.21 -12.25 -3.99
N GLU A 228 -21.58 -13.04 -3.00
CA GLU A 228 -20.99 -12.99 -1.67
C GLU A 228 -20.67 -14.41 -1.22
N SER A 229 -19.52 -14.61 -0.60
CA SER A 229 -19.27 -15.88 0.09
C SER A 229 -20.08 -15.90 1.39
N ARG A 230 -20.56 -17.08 1.80
CA ARG A 230 -21.24 -17.21 3.10
C ARG A 230 -20.34 -16.80 4.27
N GLU A 231 -19.04 -17.00 4.15
CA GLU A 231 -18.04 -16.55 5.12
C GLU A 231 -18.00 -15.01 5.21
N GLU A 232 -18.00 -14.29 4.09
CA GLU A 232 -18.03 -12.82 4.05
C GLU A 232 -19.32 -12.26 4.69
N VAL A 233 -20.44 -12.95 4.52
CA VAL A 233 -21.71 -12.58 5.15
C VAL A 233 -21.65 -12.78 6.67
N GLU A 234 -21.08 -13.89 7.13
CA GLU A 234 -20.97 -14.17 8.56
C GLU A 234 -19.97 -13.24 9.27
N LEU A 235 -18.82 -12.97 8.64
CA LEU A 235 -17.85 -12.00 9.16
C LEU A 235 -18.46 -10.60 9.30
N ARG A 236 -19.32 -10.18 8.37
CA ARG A 236 -20.01 -8.89 8.49
C ARG A 236 -21.00 -8.83 9.65
N ARG A 237 -21.67 -9.93 10.00
CA ARG A 237 -22.55 -9.98 11.17
C ARG A 237 -21.83 -9.82 12.49
N ILE A 238 -20.56 -10.23 12.54
CA ILE A 238 -19.73 -10.13 13.75
C ILE A 238 -19.12 -8.72 13.88
N LEU A 239 -18.94 -8.02 12.76
CA LEU A 239 -18.30 -6.70 12.69
C LEU A 239 -19.28 -5.51 12.72
N ILE A 240 -20.60 -5.76 12.75
CA ILE A 240 -21.69 -4.77 12.88
C ILE A 240 -22.36 -4.96 14.24
#